data_AF-A0A829D300-F1
#
_entry.id   AF-A0A829D300-F1
#
_cell.length_a   1.000
_cell.length_b   1.000
_cell.length_c   1.000
_cell.angle_alpha   90.00
_cell.angle_beta   90.00
_cell.angle_gamma   90.00
#
_symmetry.space_group_name_H-M   'P 1'
#
loop_
_entity.id
_entity.type
_entity.pdbx_description
1 polymer ?
#
loop_
_entity_poly.entity_id
_entity_poly.type
_entity_poly.pdbx_seq_one_letter_code
_entity_poly.pdbx_strand_id
1 'polypeptide(L)'
;MFFFKKNYIWLLILNVIQAILLCFIYLNWPENPYQGKTKIGELETGITYCKVAIYVNDFWEHGLPAYYEIVIDQRYVIALTYFTNVDPEKPFADEFEIIKHPKKNLIGLVRKAEPKMLLMMHNFDTNENWPRANFTETYVSVRKRGNSMRNLLNPSLLLSTESI
;
A
#
# COMPACT_ATOMS: atom_id res chain seq x y z
N MET A 1 43.30 25.75 -6.37
CA MET A 1 42.85 25.16 -7.65
C MET A 1 43.59 23.86 -8.02
N PHE A 2 44.05 23.05 -7.04
CA PHE A 2 44.79 21.79 -7.30
C PHE A 2 44.12 20.53 -6.73
N PHE A 3 43.19 20.68 -5.78
CA PHE A 3 42.44 19.55 -5.20
C PHE A 3 41.40 18.95 -6.16
N PHE A 4 40.82 19.75 -7.07
CA PHE A 4 39.81 19.26 -8.02
C PHE A 4 40.38 18.40 -9.15
N LYS A 5 41.62 18.64 -9.60
CA LYS A 5 42.23 17.86 -10.69
C LYS A 5 42.61 16.43 -10.27
N LYS A 6 43.06 16.25 -9.02
CA LYS A 6 43.56 14.96 -8.52
C LYS A 6 42.43 13.93 -8.28
N ASN A 7 41.23 14.41 -7.97
CA ASN A 7 40.08 13.56 -7.65
C ASN A 7 39.04 13.48 -8.79
N TYR A 8 39.25 14.17 -9.91
CA TYR A 8 38.34 14.15 -11.06
C TYR A 8 38.19 12.75 -11.66
N ILE A 9 39.29 11.99 -11.75
CA ILE A 9 39.26 10.61 -12.25
C ILE A 9 38.41 9.72 -11.33
N TRP A 10 38.53 9.87 -10.01
CA TRP A 10 37.72 9.15 -9.04
C TRP A 10 36.23 9.51 -9.12
N LEU A 11 35.91 10.79 -9.29
CA LEU A 11 34.53 11.26 -9.49
C LEU A 11 33.94 10.68 -10.79
N LEU A 12 34.72 10.63 -11.87
CA LEU A 12 34.27 10.07 -13.14
C LEU A 12 34.02 8.56 -13.02
N ILE A 13 34.93 7.81 -12.37
CA ILE A 13 34.76 6.38 -12.09
C ILE A 13 33.50 6.14 -11.23
N LEU A 14 33.28 6.91 -10.17
CA LEU A 14 32.10 6.79 -9.31
C LEU A 14 30.79 7.05 -10.07
N ASN A 15 30.75 8.06 -10.93
CA ASN A 15 29.56 8.34 -11.75
C ASN A 15 29.29 7.23 -12.77
N VAL A 16 30.35 6.65 -13.37
CA VAL A 16 30.20 5.51 -14.29
C VAL A 16 29.67 4.28 -13.55
N ILE A 17 30.20 3.98 -12.35
CA ILE A 17 29.68 2.89 -11.52
C ILE A 17 28.22 3.13 -11.14
N GLN A 18 27.87 4.35 -10.72
CA GLN A 18 26.49 4.72 -10.40
C GLN A 18 25.57 4.57 -11.62
N ALA A 19 25.99 4.98 -12.81
CA ALA A 19 25.21 4.83 -14.03
C ALA A 19 25.00 3.36 -14.40
N ILE A 20 26.04 2.52 -14.29
CA ILE A 20 25.93 1.07 -14.51
C ILE A 20 24.98 0.43 -13.50
N LEU A 21 25.08 0.79 -12.22
CA LEU A 21 24.16 0.32 -11.18
C LEU A 21 22.72 0.74 -11.45
N LEU A 22 22.49 1.99 -11.86
CA LEU A 22 21.16 2.48 -12.22
C LEU A 22 20.60 1.74 -13.44
N CYS A 23 21.40 1.50 -14.47
CA CYS A 23 21.00 0.69 -15.63
C CYS A 23 20.68 -0.75 -15.22
N PHE A 24 21.49 -1.35 -14.35
CA PHE A 24 21.26 -2.70 -13.87
C PHE A 24 19.96 -2.79 -13.05
N ILE A 25 19.70 -1.82 -12.17
CA ILE A 25 18.45 -1.72 -11.40
C ILE A 25 17.26 -1.55 -12.35
N TYR A 26 17.37 -0.68 -13.35
CA TYR A 26 16.30 -0.46 -14.33
C TYR A 26 15.99 -1.71 -15.16
N LEU A 27 17.02 -2.40 -15.64
CA LEU A 27 16.86 -3.63 -16.46
C LEU A 27 16.34 -4.82 -15.66
N ASN A 28 16.59 -4.87 -14.35
CA ASN A 28 16.06 -5.90 -13.45
C ASN A 28 14.84 -5.43 -12.67
N TRP A 29 14.30 -4.24 -12.98
CA TRP A 29 13.10 -3.76 -12.33
C TRP A 29 11.94 -4.65 -12.78
N PRO A 30 11.15 -5.22 -11.85
CA PRO A 30 10.07 -6.10 -12.24
C PRO A 30 9.05 -5.33 -13.08
N GLU A 31 8.90 -5.73 -14.35
CA GLU A 31 7.87 -5.18 -15.25
C GLU A 31 6.46 -5.52 -14.76
N ASN A 32 6.33 -6.64 -14.03
CA ASN A 32 5.09 -7.11 -13.46
C ASN A 32 5.01 -6.77 -11.96
N PRO A 33 4.11 -5.87 -11.51
CA PRO A 33 3.96 -5.51 -10.10
C PRO A 33 3.51 -6.68 -9.21
N TYR A 34 2.98 -7.75 -9.82
CA TYR A 34 2.55 -8.98 -9.16
C TYR A 34 3.65 -10.04 -9.05
N GLN A 35 4.84 -9.81 -9.62
CA GLN A 35 5.96 -10.76 -9.50
C GLN A 35 6.35 -10.94 -8.02
N GLY A 36 6.43 -12.20 -7.59
CA GLY A 36 6.73 -12.55 -6.20
C GLY A 36 5.57 -12.35 -5.23
N LYS A 37 4.33 -12.26 -5.73
CA LYS A 37 3.13 -12.06 -4.91
C LYS A 37 2.00 -12.99 -5.32
N THR A 38 1.36 -13.59 -4.33
CA THR A 38 0.21 -14.48 -4.49
C THR A 38 -1.06 -13.78 -4.05
N LYS A 39 -2.11 -13.84 -4.88
CA LYS A 39 -3.46 -13.39 -4.51
C LYS A 39 -4.09 -14.41 -3.56
N ILE A 40 -4.45 -13.96 -2.36
CA ILE A 40 -5.03 -14.82 -1.32
C ILE A 40 -6.56 -14.73 -1.26
N GLY A 41 -7.16 -13.72 -1.92
CA GLY A 41 -8.60 -13.67 -2.11
C GLY A 41 -9.12 -12.29 -2.50
N GLU A 42 -10.45 -12.20 -2.57
CA GLU A 42 -11.20 -10.99 -2.87
C GLU A 42 -12.29 -10.77 -1.83
N LEU A 43 -12.50 -9.52 -1.44
CA LEU A 43 -13.56 -9.09 -0.55
C LEU A 43 -14.56 -8.24 -1.32
N GLU A 44 -15.83 -8.58 -1.15
CA GLU A 44 -16.94 -7.77 -1.64
C GLU A 44 -17.10 -6.52 -0.78
N THR A 45 -17.28 -5.38 -1.44
CA THR A 45 -17.35 -4.07 -0.75
C THR A 45 -18.78 -3.61 -0.47
N GLY A 46 -19.76 -4.30 -1.03
CA GLY A 46 -21.15 -3.86 -1.07
C GLY A 46 -21.37 -2.63 -1.98
N ILE A 47 -20.38 -2.22 -2.77
CA ILE A 47 -20.50 -1.23 -3.85
C ILE A 47 -20.49 -2.00 -5.17
N THR A 48 -21.38 -1.62 -6.10
CA THR A 48 -21.59 -2.35 -7.35
C THR A 48 -20.28 -2.49 -8.13
N TYR A 49 -19.93 -3.73 -8.49
CA TYR A 49 -18.73 -4.09 -9.25
C TYR A 49 -17.41 -3.67 -8.59
N CYS A 50 -17.39 -3.41 -7.28
CA CYS A 50 -16.20 -3.02 -6.55
C CYS A 50 -15.71 -4.14 -5.62
N LYS A 51 -14.45 -4.53 -5.80
CA LYS A 51 -13.78 -5.55 -5.00
C LYS A 51 -12.46 -5.03 -4.44
N VAL A 52 -12.11 -5.56 -3.28
CA VAL A 52 -10.77 -5.40 -2.69
C VAL A 52 -10.08 -6.75 -2.79
N ALA A 53 -9.03 -6.84 -3.60
CA ALA A 53 -8.23 -8.04 -3.69
C ALA A 53 -7.00 -7.93 -2.78
N ILE A 54 -6.65 -9.03 -2.12
CA ILE A 54 -5.55 -9.10 -1.16
C ILE A 54 -4.48 -10.05 -1.68
N TYR A 55 -3.24 -9.61 -1.55
CA TYR A 55 -2.05 -10.30 -2.00
C TYR A 55 -1.05 -10.38 -0.86
N VAL A 56 -0.21 -11.40 -0.88
CA VAL A 56 0.92 -11.56 0.03
C VAL A 56 2.18 -11.84 -0.77
N ASN A 57 3.35 -11.58 -0.21
CA ASN A 57 4.60 -12.01 -0.82
C ASN A 57 4.70 -13.55 -0.86
N ASP A 58 5.39 -14.09 -1.86
CA ASP A 58 5.60 -15.54 -2.01
C ASP A 58 6.67 -16.10 -1.06
N PHE A 59 7.54 -15.23 -0.53
CA PHE A 59 8.65 -15.62 0.32
C PHE A 59 8.22 -15.65 1.78
N TRP A 60 8.50 -16.76 2.47
CA TRP A 60 8.19 -16.92 3.88
C TRP A 60 9.05 -16.00 4.76
N GLU A 61 8.41 -15.16 5.57
CA GLU A 61 9.01 -14.30 6.59
C GLU A 61 8.15 -14.30 7.86
N HIS A 62 8.73 -13.95 9.02
CA HIS A 62 8.02 -13.89 10.31
C HIS A 62 6.78 -12.97 10.32
N GLY A 63 6.71 -12.00 9.40
CA GLY A 63 5.52 -11.21 9.14
C GLY A 63 5.43 -10.98 7.64
N LEU A 64 4.50 -11.65 6.98
CA LEU A 64 4.42 -11.68 5.53
C LEU A 64 3.81 -10.37 5.02
N PRO A 65 4.50 -9.58 4.19
CA PRO A 65 3.93 -8.34 3.68
C PRO A 65 2.66 -8.59 2.87
N ALA A 66 1.59 -7.89 3.23
CA ALA A 66 0.30 -7.94 2.57
C ALA A 66 -0.02 -6.64 1.83
N TYR A 67 -0.63 -6.81 0.68
CA TYR A 67 -0.95 -5.75 -0.27
C TYR A 67 -2.43 -5.83 -0.64
N TYR A 68 -3.04 -4.67 -0.87
CA TYR A 68 -4.39 -4.58 -1.38
C TYR A 68 -4.40 -3.88 -2.74
N GLU A 69 -5.39 -4.21 -3.54
CA GLU A 69 -5.79 -3.44 -4.71
C GLU A 69 -7.31 -3.23 -4.67
N ILE A 70 -7.78 -2.12 -5.23
CA ILE A 70 -9.21 -1.83 -5.38
C ILE A 70 -9.53 -1.83 -6.86
N VAL A 71 -10.43 -2.73 -7.25
CA VAL A 71 -10.87 -2.91 -8.64
C VAL A 71 -12.34 -2.53 -8.73
N ILE A 72 -12.68 -1.64 -9.67
CA ILE A 72 -14.06 -1.30 -10.03
C ILE A 72 -14.23 -1.58 -11.51
N ASP A 73 -15.22 -2.40 -11.87
CA ASP A 73 -15.53 -2.69 -13.28
C ASP A 73 -14.27 -3.09 -14.08
N GLN A 74 -13.47 -4.00 -13.50
CA GLN A 74 -12.20 -4.48 -14.06
C GLN A 74 -11.09 -3.41 -14.22
N ARG A 75 -11.30 -2.20 -13.70
CA ARG A 75 -10.29 -1.12 -13.67
C ARG A 75 -9.68 -0.98 -12.29
N TYR A 76 -8.36 -0.89 -12.24
CA TYR A 76 -7.62 -0.64 -11.00
C TYR A 76 -7.78 0.83 -10.59
N VAL A 77 -8.49 1.05 -9.48
CA VAL A 77 -8.65 2.38 -8.87
C VAL A 77 -7.51 2.64 -7.89
N ILE A 78 -7.17 1.62 -7.10
CA ILE A 78 -5.96 1.61 -6.29
C ILE A 78 -5.09 0.46 -6.78
N ALA A 79 -3.92 0.81 -7.31
CA ALA A 79 -2.89 -0.15 -7.66
C ALA A 79 -2.38 -0.87 -6.40
N LEU A 80 -1.76 -2.02 -6.61
CA LEU A 80 -1.20 -2.86 -5.56
C LEU A 80 -0.38 -2.06 -4.53
N THR A 81 -0.88 -2.02 -3.30
CA THR A 81 -0.39 -1.13 -2.24
C THR A 81 -0.20 -1.91 -0.95
N TYR A 82 0.97 -1.78 -0.33
CA TYR A 82 1.24 -2.37 0.99
C TYR A 82 0.33 -1.74 2.05
N PHE A 83 -0.19 -2.56 2.98
CA PHE A 83 -1.00 -2.05 4.09
C PHE A 83 -0.66 -2.67 5.45
N THR A 84 -0.16 -3.89 5.51
CA THR A 84 0.16 -4.56 6.78
C THR A 84 1.02 -5.81 6.58
N ASN A 85 1.49 -6.42 7.66
CA ASN A 85 2.12 -7.75 7.66
C ASN A 85 1.17 -8.79 8.25
N VAL A 86 0.97 -9.91 7.58
CA VAL A 86 0.08 -11.01 8.00
C VAL A 86 0.87 -12.20 8.54
N ASP A 87 0.18 -13.09 9.24
CA ASP A 87 0.77 -14.36 9.70
C ASP A 87 1.01 -15.28 8.49
N PRO A 88 2.25 -15.71 8.23
CA PRO A 88 2.56 -16.61 7.11
C PRO A 88 1.87 -17.97 7.21
N GLU A 89 1.44 -18.40 8.40
CA GLU A 89 0.73 -19.67 8.60
C GLU A 89 -0.78 -19.56 8.32
N LYS A 90 -1.32 -18.33 8.23
CA LYS A 90 -2.76 -18.06 8.00
C LYS A 90 -3.02 -16.93 6.99
N PRO A 91 -2.40 -16.91 5.79
CA PRO A 91 -2.55 -15.81 4.84
C PRO A 91 -3.85 -15.97 4.04
N PHE A 92 -5.00 -15.96 4.70
CA PHE A 92 -6.29 -16.13 4.05
C PHE A 92 -7.06 -14.82 4.05
N ALA A 93 -7.72 -14.49 2.93
CA ALA A 93 -8.48 -13.24 2.84
C ALA A 93 -9.66 -13.19 3.82
N ASP A 94 -10.11 -14.34 4.34
CA ASP A 94 -11.19 -14.43 5.31
C ASP A 94 -10.82 -13.88 6.70
N GLU A 95 -9.54 -13.58 6.97
CA GLU A 95 -9.12 -12.87 8.18
C GLU A 95 -9.51 -11.39 8.18
N PHE A 96 -9.88 -10.87 7.00
CA PHE A 96 -10.22 -9.48 6.78
C PHE A 96 -11.71 -9.27 6.57
N GLU A 97 -12.14 -8.04 6.82
CA GLU A 97 -13.52 -7.62 6.64
C GLU A 97 -13.58 -6.19 6.10
N ILE A 98 -14.56 -5.95 5.21
CA ILE A 98 -14.88 -4.61 4.71
C ILE A 98 -15.97 -3.98 5.57
N ILE A 99 -15.67 -2.82 6.13
CA ILE A 99 -16.64 -1.95 6.77
C ILE A 99 -17.09 -0.91 5.75
N LYS A 100 -18.39 -0.85 5.46
CA LYS A 100 -18.99 0.15 4.57
C LYS A 100 -19.75 1.20 5.37
N HIS A 101 -19.55 2.48 5.03
CA HIS A 101 -20.39 3.54 5.57
C HIS A 101 -21.84 3.41 5.06
N PRO A 102 -22.88 3.51 5.91
CA PRO A 102 -24.26 3.20 5.54
C PRO A 102 -24.87 4.14 4.49
N LYS A 103 -24.32 5.36 4.33
CA LYS A 103 -24.89 6.41 3.45
C LYS A 103 -23.90 7.02 2.45
N LYS A 104 -22.63 6.63 2.49
CA LYS A 104 -21.56 7.24 1.68
C LYS A 104 -20.82 6.13 0.96
N ASN A 105 -20.19 6.45 -0.16
CA ASN A 105 -19.32 5.49 -0.84
C ASN A 105 -17.95 5.54 -0.19
N LEU A 106 -17.88 5.09 1.07
CA LEU A 106 -16.67 5.03 1.86
C LEU A 106 -16.57 3.63 2.46
N ILE A 107 -15.43 2.99 2.23
CA ILE A 107 -15.11 1.68 2.78
C ILE A 107 -13.84 1.75 3.61
N GLY A 108 -13.73 0.83 4.57
CA GLY A 108 -12.51 0.53 5.31
C GLY A 108 -12.27 -0.97 5.35
N LEU A 109 -11.01 -1.35 5.49
CA LEU A 109 -10.58 -2.72 5.72
C LEU A 109 -10.11 -2.88 7.17
N VAL A 110 -10.56 -3.92 7.84
CA VAL A 110 -10.12 -4.29 9.18
C VAL A 110 -9.73 -5.76 9.24
N ARG A 111 -9.00 -6.16 10.28
CA ARG A 111 -8.88 -7.59 10.64
C ARG A 111 -10.06 -8.00 11.49
N LYS A 112 -10.62 -9.19 11.27
CA LYS A 112 -11.67 -9.75 12.12
C LYS A 112 -11.21 -9.95 13.56
N ALA A 113 -9.94 -10.31 13.76
CA ALA A 113 -9.34 -10.45 15.08
C ALA A 113 -9.18 -9.10 15.81
N GLU A 114 -9.04 -8.01 15.05
CA GLU A 114 -8.86 -6.65 15.57
C GLU A 114 -9.81 -5.67 14.85
N PRO A 115 -11.13 -5.79 15.06
CA PRO A 115 -12.14 -5.11 14.23
C PRO A 115 -12.15 -3.59 14.42
N LYS A 116 -11.42 -3.09 15.43
CA LYS A 116 -11.23 -1.65 15.66
C LYS A 116 -10.08 -1.07 14.84
N MET A 117 -9.19 -1.90 14.31
CA MET A 117 -7.97 -1.46 13.63
C MET A 117 -8.20 -1.33 12.13
N LEU A 118 -8.22 -0.09 11.63
CA LEU A 118 -8.28 0.22 10.21
C LEU A 118 -6.93 0.04 9.54
N LEU A 119 -6.95 -0.77 8.50
CA LEU A 119 -5.79 -1.14 7.70
C LEU A 119 -5.70 -0.33 6.41
N MET A 120 -6.85 -0.08 5.79
CA MET A 120 -6.98 0.87 4.68
C MET A 120 -8.38 1.48 4.68
N MET A 121 -8.53 2.60 3.97
CA MET A 121 -9.81 3.20 3.64
C MET A 121 -9.79 3.75 2.23
N HIS A 122 -10.96 3.77 1.59
CA HIS A 122 -11.15 4.43 0.31
C HIS A 122 -12.51 5.12 0.24
N ASN A 123 -12.50 6.40 -0.12
CA ASN A 123 -13.67 7.22 -0.36
C ASN A 123 -13.86 7.39 -1.86
N PHE A 124 -14.86 6.74 -2.43
CA PHE A 124 -15.14 6.80 -3.86
C PHE A 124 -15.76 8.14 -4.27
N ASP A 125 -16.36 8.88 -3.33
CA ASP A 125 -16.96 10.19 -3.61
C ASP A 125 -15.89 11.28 -3.84
N THR A 126 -14.76 11.19 -3.12
CA THR A 126 -13.65 12.16 -3.20
C THR A 126 -12.39 11.59 -3.86
N ASN A 127 -12.39 10.31 -4.21
CA ASN A 127 -11.22 9.53 -4.67
C ASN A 127 -10.05 9.56 -3.66
N GLU A 128 -10.34 9.74 -2.38
CA GLU A 128 -9.35 9.74 -1.31
C GLU A 128 -9.08 8.32 -0.82
N ASN A 129 -7.83 8.05 -0.44
CA ASN A 129 -7.43 6.75 0.08
C ASN A 129 -6.41 6.92 1.21
N TRP A 130 -6.33 5.90 2.05
CA TRP A 130 -5.39 5.81 3.16
C TRP A 130 -5.03 4.32 3.36
N PRO A 131 -3.77 3.95 3.65
CA PRO A 131 -2.63 4.79 4.03
C PRO A 131 -1.78 5.32 2.86
N ARG A 132 -2.14 5.00 1.60
CA ARG A 132 -1.34 5.40 0.44
C ARG A 132 -1.27 6.92 0.30
N ALA A 133 -0.05 7.39 0.03
CA ALA A 133 0.29 8.78 -0.20
C ALA A 133 0.50 9.04 -1.70
N ASN A 134 0.17 10.24 -2.16
CA ASN A 134 0.61 10.74 -3.45
C ASN A 134 2.00 11.38 -3.34
N PHE A 135 2.74 11.51 -4.45
CA PHE A 135 4.12 12.02 -4.47
C PHE A 135 4.32 13.40 -3.84
N THR A 136 3.28 14.23 -3.82
CA THR A 136 3.32 15.60 -3.28
C THR A 136 2.90 15.67 -1.81
N GLU A 137 2.51 14.55 -1.20
CA GLU A 137 1.92 14.53 0.13
C GLU A 137 2.95 14.31 1.22
N THR A 138 2.79 15.06 2.30
CA THR A 138 3.58 14.88 3.51
C THR A 138 2.90 13.88 4.45
N TYR A 139 3.68 13.24 5.32
CA TYR A 139 3.15 12.37 6.37
C TYR A 139 2.01 13.02 7.17
N VAL A 140 2.15 14.30 7.54
CA VAL A 140 1.13 15.05 8.29
C VAL A 140 -0.16 15.17 7.50
N SER A 141 -0.08 15.44 6.19
CA SER A 141 -1.27 15.54 5.33
C SER A 141 -1.98 14.19 5.18
N VAL A 142 -1.24 13.09 5.00
CA VAL A 142 -1.79 11.73 4.91
C VAL A 142 -2.46 11.34 6.21
N ARG A 143 -1.83 11.64 7.36
CA ARG A 143 -2.41 11.39 8.68
C ARG A 143 -3.69 12.20 8.91
N LYS A 144 -3.70 13.47 8.51
CA LYS A 144 -4.90 14.33 8.62
C LYS A 144 -6.04 13.80 7.75
N ARG A 145 -5.75 13.37 6.51
CA ARG A 145 -6.73 12.70 5.64
C ARG A 145 -7.26 11.42 6.28
N GLY A 146 -6.37 10.54 6.75
CA GLY A 146 -6.74 9.30 7.44
C GLY A 146 -7.69 9.56 8.62
N ASN A 147 -7.37 10.53 9.49
CA ASN A 147 -8.22 10.90 10.62
C ASN A 147 -9.57 11.46 10.18
N SER A 148 -9.61 12.27 9.13
CA SER A 148 -10.86 12.79 8.58
C SER A 148 -11.74 11.66 8.03
N MET A 149 -11.17 10.77 7.22
CA MET A 149 -11.87 9.61 6.66
C MET A 149 -12.35 8.64 7.74
N ARG A 150 -11.53 8.36 8.76
CA ARG A 150 -11.90 7.54 9.91
C ARG A 150 -13.10 8.13 10.65
N ASN A 151 -13.07 9.43 10.94
CA ASN A 151 -14.18 10.11 11.61
C ASN A 151 -15.47 10.07 10.78
N LEU A 152 -15.35 10.08 9.44
CA LEU A 152 -16.49 9.90 8.54
C LEU A 152 -16.99 8.46 8.51
N LEU A 153 -16.11 7.46 8.52
CA LEU A 153 -16.45 6.05 8.46
C LEU A 153 -17.06 5.58 9.78
N ASN A 154 -16.27 5.68 10.85
CA ASN A 154 -16.68 5.40 12.22
C ASN A 154 -15.59 5.93 13.19
N PRO A 155 -15.90 6.94 14.03
CA PRO A 155 -14.92 7.55 14.93
C PRO A 155 -14.41 6.63 16.05
N SER A 156 -15.04 5.47 16.29
CA SER A 156 -14.56 4.50 17.29
C SER A 156 -13.43 3.59 16.79
N LEU A 157 -13.14 3.63 15.49
CA LEU A 157 -12.03 2.88 14.89
C LEU A 157 -10.71 3.60 15.15
N LEU A 158 -9.60 2.87 15.01
CA LEU A 158 -8.22 3.33 15.19
C LEU A 158 -7.46 3.14 13.90
N LEU A 159 -6.57 4.06 13.54
CA LEU A 159 -5.70 3.87 12.38
C LEU A 159 -4.55 2.92 12.78
N SER A 160 -4.16 1.99 11.91
CA SER A 160 -3.02 1.08 12.18
C SER A 160 -1.72 1.81 12.54
N THR A 161 -1.50 3.01 11.99
CA THR A 161 -0.33 3.85 12.30
C THR A 161 -0.37 4.49 13.69
N GLU A 162 -1.49 4.41 14.42
CA GLU A 162 -1.63 4.92 15.79
C GLU A 162 -1.26 3.86 16.86
N SER A 163 -0.81 2.67 16.44
CA SER A 163 -0.47 1.54 17.32
C SER A 163 1.03 1.32 17.57
N ILE A 164 1.85 2.38 17.45
CA ILE A 164 3.27 2.38 17.83
C ILE A 164 3.49 3.37 18.98
#